data_AF-A0A3M7SDZ4-F1
#
_entry.id   AF-A0A3M7SDZ4-F1
#
_cell.length_a   1.000
_cell.length_b   1.000
_cell.length_c   1.000
_cell.angle_alpha   90.00
_cell.angle_beta   90.00
_cell.angle_gamma   90.00
#
_symmetry.space_group_name_H-M   'P 1'
#
loop_
_entity.id
_entity.type
_entity.pdbx_description
1 polymer ?
#
loop_
_entity_poly.entity_id
_entity_poly.type
_entity_poly.pdbx_seq_one_letter_code
_entity_poly.pdbx_strand_id
1 'polypeptide(L)'
;MIPFLLQKLEQNNEKNRIGSLTILRHIINSCEEQMMNKKQIVISGLRLLLNESNNRIKKQLIQTIISMAYHDYLHLEGGFLMIEFIIKQCCLLDDQKKNNFDDASNEHLRLSAESILTLLATTVNNMHQILWPALLEYLTNNDYSRASNILCKNLAHIAEQKRESDAEDYLINYDSFINVPKPFEILVRLIVLCGCPLNGNNRGLNILNLMKNMGPNIDSSIVDLWDSVIPKLILNFEGNILIKNNKVKMLCCEL
;
A
#
# COMPACT_ATOMS: atom_id res chain seq x y z
N MET A 1 -20.62 12.55 -21.40
CA MET A 1 -19.14 12.64 -21.33
C MET A 1 -18.51 11.46 -20.59
N ILE A 2 -18.78 11.22 -19.30
CA ILE A 2 -18.20 10.07 -18.57
C ILE A 2 -18.45 8.71 -19.27
N PRO A 3 -19.69 8.37 -19.69
CA PRO A 3 -19.93 7.11 -20.41
C PRO A 3 -19.10 6.97 -21.70
N PHE A 4 -18.88 8.07 -22.42
CA PHE A 4 -18.06 8.08 -23.63
C PHE A 4 -16.58 7.80 -23.32
N LEU A 5 -16.03 8.38 -22.25
CA LEU A 5 -14.66 8.08 -21.82
C LEU A 5 -14.54 6.61 -21.41
N LEU A 6 -15.51 6.08 -20.66
CA LEU A 6 -15.51 4.67 -20.25
C LEU A 6 -15.59 3.72 -21.46
N GLN A 7 -16.44 4.04 -22.44
CA GLN A 7 -16.49 3.29 -23.71
C GLN A 7 -15.14 3.32 -24.45
N LYS A 8 -14.39 4.42 -24.39
CA LYS A 8 -13.03 4.49 -24.96
C LYS A 8 -12.01 3.65 -24.20
N LEU A 9 -12.23 3.36 -22.92
CA LEU A 9 -11.39 2.44 -22.14
C LEU A 9 -11.61 0.98 -22.52
N GLU A 10 -12.82 0.60 -22.94
CA GLU A 10 -13.12 -0.76 -23.41
C GLU A 10 -12.35 -1.10 -24.69
N GLN A 11 -12.12 -0.11 -25.54
CA GLN A 11 -11.33 -0.28 -26.77
C GLN A 11 -9.88 -0.63 -26.44
N ASN A 12 -9.35 -1.71 -27.04
CA ASN A 12 -7.97 -2.14 -26.83
C ASN A 12 -6.97 -1.27 -27.63
N ASN A 13 -6.89 0.01 -27.27
CA ASN A 13 -5.99 0.98 -27.87
C ASN A 13 -5.27 1.76 -26.77
N GLU A 14 -3.95 1.59 -26.66
CA GLU A 14 -3.11 2.19 -25.61
C GLU A 14 -3.29 3.71 -25.53
N LYS A 15 -3.20 4.42 -26.66
CA LYS A 15 -3.30 5.89 -26.69
C LYS A 15 -4.67 6.36 -26.23
N ASN A 16 -5.74 5.70 -26.66
CA ASN A 16 -7.10 6.03 -26.25
C ASN A 16 -7.31 5.76 -24.76
N ARG A 17 -6.79 4.64 -24.24
CA ARG A 17 -6.88 4.30 -22.81
C ARG A 17 -6.15 5.30 -21.94
N ILE A 18 -4.89 5.62 -22.27
CA ILE A 18 -4.08 6.61 -21.55
C ILE A 18 -4.75 7.99 -21.59
N GLY A 19 -5.17 8.44 -22.77
CA GLY A 19 -5.84 9.73 -22.94
C GLY A 19 -7.14 9.82 -22.15
N SER A 20 -7.96 8.76 -22.17
CA SER A 20 -9.23 8.71 -21.45
C SER A 20 -9.03 8.70 -19.93
N LEU A 21 -8.06 7.93 -19.41
CA LEU A 21 -7.70 7.96 -18.00
C LEU A 21 -7.16 9.31 -17.55
N THR A 22 -6.36 9.97 -18.40
CA THR A 22 -5.81 11.30 -18.13
C THR A 22 -6.92 12.33 -18.01
N ILE A 23 -7.83 12.37 -19.00
CA ILE A 23 -8.99 13.26 -18.98
C ILE A 23 -9.89 12.96 -17.78
N LEU A 24 -10.16 11.69 -17.50
CA LEU A 24 -10.98 11.28 -16.36
C LEU A 24 -10.38 11.75 -15.04
N ARG A 25 -9.06 11.59 -14.84
CA ARG A 25 -8.35 12.08 -13.67
C ARG A 25 -8.49 13.61 -13.51
N HIS A 26 -8.34 14.36 -14.60
CA HIS A 26 -8.54 15.81 -14.57
C HIS A 26 -9.98 16.19 -14.18
N ILE A 27 -10.98 15.51 -14.75
CA ILE A 27 -12.39 15.75 -14.40
C ILE A 27 -12.65 15.45 -12.91
N ILE A 28 -12.10 14.35 -12.38
CA ILE A 28 -12.22 14.00 -10.96
C ILE A 28 -11.66 15.13 -10.08
N ASN A 29 -10.48 15.66 -10.41
CA ASN A 29 -9.83 16.70 -9.61
C ASN A 29 -10.44 18.10 -9.78
N SER A 30 -11.10 18.39 -10.91
CA SER A 30 -11.56 19.74 -11.24
C SER A 30 -13.08 19.91 -11.21
N CYS A 31 -13.87 18.84 -11.12
CA CYS A 31 -15.32 18.87 -11.24
C CYS A 31 -16.01 18.03 -10.16
N GLU A 32 -15.63 18.23 -8.90
CA GLU A 32 -16.08 17.41 -7.76
C GLU A 32 -17.63 17.36 -7.64
N GLU A 33 -18.29 18.52 -7.62
CA GLU A 33 -19.75 18.62 -7.51
C GLU A 33 -20.47 17.86 -8.63
N GLN A 34 -20.00 17.99 -9.87
CA GLN A 34 -20.62 17.36 -11.04
C GLN A 34 -20.34 15.85 -11.10
N MET A 35 -19.37 15.37 -10.32
CA MET A 35 -18.96 13.97 -10.25
C MET A 35 -19.57 13.21 -9.07
N MET A 36 -20.19 13.90 -8.10
CA MET A 36 -20.79 13.30 -6.91
C MET A 36 -21.72 12.12 -7.24
N ASN A 37 -22.64 12.30 -8.19
CA ASN A 37 -23.58 11.25 -8.62
C ASN A 37 -23.02 10.28 -9.68
N LYS A 38 -21.73 10.37 -9.99
CA LYS A 38 -21.06 9.56 -11.03
C LYS A 38 -19.94 8.67 -10.48
N LYS A 39 -19.62 8.79 -9.18
CA LYS A 39 -18.52 8.03 -8.56
C LYS A 39 -18.63 6.52 -8.79
N GLN A 40 -19.83 5.96 -8.59
CA GLN A 40 -20.07 4.52 -8.78
C GLN A 40 -19.88 4.06 -10.23
N ILE A 41 -20.31 4.88 -11.20
CA ILE A 41 -20.15 4.58 -12.63
C ILE A 41 -18.67 4.57 -13.01
N VAL A 42 -17.88 5.50 -12.46
CA VAL A 42 -16.43 5.55 -12.67
C VAL A 42 -15.75 4.31 -12.12
N ILE A 43 -16.04 3.92 -10.88
CA ILE A 43 -15.45 2.71 -10.27
C ILE A 43 -15.77 1.50 -11.12
N SER A 44 -17.05 1.32 -11.46
CA SER A 44 -17.51 0.19 -12.28
C SER A 44 -16.81 0.13 -13.64
N GLY A 45 -16.68 1.27 -14.32
CA GLY A 45 -16.02 1.35 -15.62
C GLY A 45 -14.50 1.12 -15.57
N LEU A 46 -13.84 1.40 -14.46
CA LEU A 46 -12.40 1.17 -14.30
C LEU A 46 -12.05 -0.27 -13.93
N ARG A 47 -13.01 -1.09 -13.45
CA ARG A 47 -12.77 -2.49 -13.08
C ARG A 47 -12.18 -3.33 -14.22
N LEU A 48 -12.55 -3.03 -15.47
CA LEU A 48 -12.02 -3.74 -16.65
C LEU A 48 -10.51 -3.59 -16.82
N LEU A 49 -9.91 -2.51 -16.27
CA LEU A 49 -8.49 -2.23 -16.37
C LEU A 49 -7.66 -2.86 -15.23
N LEU A 50 -8.29 -3.49 -14.24
CA LEU A 50 -7.56 -4.11 -13.12
C LEU A 50 -6.74 -5.34 -13.56
N ASN A 51 -7.09 -5.93 -14.72
CA ASN A 51 -6.36 -7.02 -15.35
C ASN A 51 -5.51 -6.56 -16.55
N GLU A 52 -5.25 -5.26 -16.67
CA GLU A 52 -4.45 -4.70 -17.77
C GLU A 52 -2.99 -5.18 -17.69
N SER A 53 -2.44 -5.61 -18.83
CA SER A 53 -1.06 -6.09 -18.92
C SER A 53 -0.08 -4.96 -19.21
N ASN A 54 -0.51 -3.89 -19.89
CA ASN A 54 0.36 -2.78 -20.29
C ASN A 54 0.72 -1.88 -19.08
N ASN A 55 2.02 -1.85 -18.74
CA ASN A 55 2.53 -1.08 -17.59
C ASN A 55 2.28 0.44 -17.69
N ARG A 56 2.23 1.02 -18.89
CA ARG A 56 1.90 2.45 -19.05
C ARG A 56 0.47 2.75 -18.65
N ILE A 57 -0.45 1.87 -19.04
CA ILE A 57 -1.87 1.99 -18.67
C ILE A 57 -2.05 1.72 -17.19
N LYS A 58 -1.38 0.70 -16.63
CA LYS A 58 -1.37 0.44 -15.18
C LYS A 58 -0.85 1.65 -14.39
N LYS A 59 0.25 2.26 -14.81
CA LYS A 59 0.79 3.49 -14.20
C LYS A 59 -0.24 4.61 -14.23
N GLN A 60 -0.88 4.84 -15.37
CA GLN A 60 -1.92 5.85 -15.49
C GLN A 60 -3.15 5.53 -14.64
N LEU A 61 -3.52 4.25 -14.52
CA LEU A 61 -4.62 3.80 -13.66
C LEU A 61 -4.32 4.04 -12.18
N ILE A 62 -3.11 3.72 -11.70
CA ILE A 62 -2.68 4.04 -10.33
C ILE A 62 -2.84 5.54 -10.04
N GLN A 63 -2.44 6.38 -10.99
CA GLN A 63 -2.57 7.84 -10.87
C GLN A 63 -4.03 8.31 -10.86
N THR A 64 -4.94 7.60 -11.54
CA THR A 64 -6.37 7.87 -11.46
C THR A 64 -6.95 7.39 -10.13
N ILE A 65 -6.53 6.22 -9.62
CA ILE A 65 -6.99 5.66 -8.34
C ILE A 65 -6.64 6.57 -7.17
N ILE A 66 -5.47 7.20 -7.17
CA ILE A 66 -5.15 8.16 -6.10
C ILE A 66 -6.06 9.40 -6.13
N SER A 67 -6.34 9.95 -7.31
CA SER A 67 -7.32 11.04 -7.42
C SER A 67 -8.70 10.59 -6.94
N MET A 68 -9.11 9.36 -7.28
CA MET A 68 -10.35 8.78 -6.75
C MET A 68 -10.34 8.68 -5.22
N ALA A 69 -9.22 8.33 -4.59
CA ALA A 69 -9.10 8.23 -3.14
C ALA A 69 -9.27 9.60 -2.44
N TYR A 70 -8.62 10.64 -2.95
CA TYR A 70 -8.78 12.02 -2.42
C TYR A 70 -10.23 12.52 -2.45
N HIS A 71 -11.06 11.95 -3.33
CA HIS A 71 -12.45 12.33 -3.53
C HIS A 71 -13.44 11.26 -3.04
N ASP A 72 -13.07 10.42 -2.08
CA ASP A 72 -13.92 9.41 -1.41
C ASP A 72 -14.46 8.27 -2.27
N TYR A 73 -14.00 8.09 -3.52
CA TYR A 73 -14.54 7.05 -4.39
C TYR A 73 -14.27 5.65 -3.80
N LEU A 74 -13.14 5.45 -3.14
CA LEU A 74 -12.73 4.12 -2.70
C LEU A 74 -13.55 3.56 -1.51
N HIS A 75 -14.39 4.38 -0.89
CA HIS A 75 -15.38 3.94 0.11
C HIS A 75 -16.59 3.23 -0.51
N LEU A 76 -16.79 3.38 -1.82
CA LEU A 76 -17.92 2.79 -2.52
C LEU A 76 -17.65 1.34 -2.94
N GLU A 77 -18.71 0.64 -3.33
CA GLU A 77 -18.63 -0.75 -3.77
C GLU A 77 -17.64 -0.91 -4.94
N GLY A 78 -16.67 -1.79 -4.77
CA GLY A 78 -15.59 -2.04 -5.72
C GLY A 78 -14.32 -1.21 -5.48
N GLY A 79 -14.33 -0.24 -4.57
CA GLY A 79 -13.15 0.54 -4.19
C GLY A 79 -12.01 -0.32 -3.63
N PHE A 80 -12.34 -1.36 -2.87
CA PHE A 80 -11.37 -2.34 -2.37
C PHE A 80 -10.56 -3.03 -3.48
N LEU A 81 -11.17 -3.30 -4.64
CA LEU A 81 -10.46 -3.91 -5.78
C LEU A 81 -9.41 -2.98 -6.38
N MET A 82 -9.60 -1.66 -6.26
CA MET A 82 -8.62 -0.67 -6.68
C MET A 82 -7.40 -0.67 -5.74
N ILE A 83 -7.64 -0.85 -4.43
CA ILE A 83 -6.58 -1.01 -3.43
C ILE A 83 -5.83 -2.32 -3.68
N GLU A 84 -6.54 -3.42 -3.87
CA GLU A 84 -5.95 -4.72 -4.22
C GLU A 84 -5.06 -4.61 -5.46
N PHE A 85 -5.52 -3.91 -6.49
CA PHE A 85 -4.75 -3.68 -7.71
C PHE A 85 -3.43 -2.95 -7.45
N ILE A 86 -3.42 -1.92 -6.60
CA ILE A 86 -2.19 -1.21 -6.19
C ILE A 86 -1.26 -2.17 -5.46
N ILE A 87 -1.78 -2.97 -4.52
CA ILE A 87 -0.98 -3.94 -3.75
C ILE A 87 -0.37 -5.02 -4.68
N LYS A 88 -1.13 -5.50 -5.68
CA LYS A 88 -0.60 -6.41 -6.72
C LYS A 88 0.58 -5.77 -7.47
N GLN A 89 0.52 -4.48 -7.78
CA GLN A 89 1.64 -3.80 -8.44
C GLN A 89 2.88 -3.68 -7.53
N CYS A 90 2.68 -3.60 -6.21
CA CYS A 90 3.78 -3.64 -5.24
C CYS A 90 4.51 -5.00 -5.21
N CYS A 91 3.92 -6.04 -5.80
CA CYS A 91 4.47 -7.40 -5.84
C CYS A 91 5.25 -7.73 -7.12
N LEU A 92 5.31 -6.79 -8.09
CA LEU A 92 5.95 -7.05 -9.38
C LEU A 92 7.42 -7.41 -9.23
N LEU A 93 7.86 -8.36 -10.06
CA LEU A 93 9.27 -8.72 -10.21
C LEU A 93 9.95 -7.78 -11.20
N ASP A 94 11.21 -7.43 -10.93
CA ASP A 94 12.02 -6.66 -11.87
C ASP A 94 12.12 -7.39 -13.21
N ASP A 95 12.10 -6.60 -14.29
CA ASP A 95 12.29 -7.12 -15.62
C ASP A 95 13.69 -7.75 -15.73
N GLN A 96 13.77 -8.95 -16.32
CA GLN A 96 15.06 -9.64 -16.49
C GLN A 96 16.05 -8.83 -17.36
N LYS A 97 15.54 -7.96 -18.23
CA LYS A 97 16.32 -7.05 -19.06
C LYS A 97 16.14 -5.63 -18.55
N LYS A 98 17.18 -5.10 -17.89
CA LYS A 98 17.23 -3.71 -17.45
C LYS A 98 17.38 -2.77 -18.65
N ASN A 99 16.26 -2.31 -19.19
CA ASN A 99 16.25 -1.10 -20.01
C ASN A 99 16.06 0.08 -19.07
N ASN A 100 17.17 0.67 -18.61
CA ASN A 100 17.19 1.77 -17.62
C ASN A 100 16.40 3.03 -18.03
N PHE A 101 15.95 3.12 -19.29
CA PHE A 101 15.19 4.24 -19.83
C PHE A 101 13.71 3.93 -20.04
N ASP A 102 13.23 2.73 -19.71
CA ASP A 102 11.82 2.39 -19.85
C ASP A 102 11.04 2.73 -18.57
N ASP A 103 10.37 3.88 -18.61
CA ASP A 103 9.43 4.36 -17.58
C ASP A 103 8.20 3.43 -17.42
N ALA A 104 8.08 2.41 -18.29
CA ALA A 104 7.08 1.35 -18.20
C ALA A 104 7.64 0.01 -17.66
N SER A 105 8.84 -0.02 -17.08
CA SER A 105 9.37 -1.24 -16.45
C SER A 105 8.62 -1.61 -15.17
N ASN A 106 8.67 -2.89 -14.81
CA ASN A 106 8.05 -3.40 -13.58
C ASN A 106 8.66 -2.77 -12.32
N GLU A 107 9.95 -2.45 -12.33
CA GLU A 107 10.63 -1.78 -11.22
C GLU A 107 10.01 -0.39 -10.96
N HIS A 108 9.89 0.43 -12.01
CA HIS A 108 9.30 1.77 -11.91
C HIS A 108 7.82 1.71 -11.51
N LEU A 109 7.07 0.74 -12.05
CA LEU A 109 5.67 0.56 -11.69
C LEU A 109 5.51 0.12 -10.23
N ARG A 110 6.35 -0.80 -9.74
CA ARG A 110 6.37 -1.22 -8.33
C ARG A 110 6.68 -0.05 -7.41
N LEU A 111 7.74 0.72 -7.68
CA LEU A 111 8.11 1.89 -6.87
C LEU A 111 7.01 2.96 -6.88
N SER A 112 6.37 3.18 -8.03
CA SER A 112 5.21 4.09 -8.13
C SER A 112 4.04 3.58 -7.29
N ALA A 113 3.75 2.29 -7.30
CA ALA A 113 2.67 1.70 -6.51
C ALA A 113 2.96 1.79 -5.00
N GLU A 114 4.19 1.50 -4.57
CA GLU A 114 4.60 1.61 -3.17
C GLU A 114 4.52 3.06 -2.65
N SER A 115 4.93 4.01 -3.48
CA SER A 115 4.83 5.45 -3.18
C SER A 115 3.37 5.87 -3.02
N ILE A 116 2.51 5.46 -3.95
CA ILE A 116 1.07 5.78 -3.90
C ILE A 116 0.40 5.12 -2.71
N LEU A 117 0.71 3.86 -2.40
CA LEU A 117 0.18 3.19 -1.22
C LEU A 117 0.61 3.89 0.08
N THR A 118 1.87 4.37 0.15
CA THR A 118 2.31 5.21 1.26
C THR A 118 1.50 6.50 1.34
N LEU A 119 1.32 7.19 0.21
CA LEU A 119 0.59 8.45 0.15
C LEU A 119 -0.87 8.29 0.61
N LEU A 120 -1.53 7.23 0.18
CA LEU A 120 -2.88 6.85 0.65
C LEU A 120 -2.92 6.63 2.17
N ALA A 121 -1.91 5.96 2.73
CA ALA A 121 -1.84 5.67 4.16
C ALA A 121 -1.49 6.90 5.01
N THR A 122 -0.70 7.85 4.51
CA THR A 122 -0.13 8.94 5.34
C THR A 122 -0.74 10.31 5.10
N THR A 123 -1.39 10.56 3.97
CA THR A 123 -1.90 11.90 3.61
C THR A 123 -3.39 11.97 3.34
N VAL A 124 -4.03 10.83 3.11
CA VAL A 124 -5.44 10.76 2.71
C VAL A 124 -6.22 10.27 3.93
N ASN A 125 -6.53 11.19 4.86
CA ASN A 125 -6.97 10.88 6.23
C ASN A 125 -8.20 9.95 6.31
N ASN A 126 -9.15 10.09 5.38
CA ASN A 126 -10.34 9.23 5.27
C ASN A 126 -10.02 7.77 4.86
N MET A 127 -8.82 7.47 4.36
CA MET A 127 -8.48 6.13 3.89
C MET A 127 -8.15 5.14 5.00
N HIS A 128 -7.86 5.61 6.23
CA HIS A 128 -7.44 4.74 7.33
C HIS A 128 -8.47 3.67 7.67
N GLN A 129 -9.77 4.00 7.64
CA GLN A 129 -10.87 3.08 7.94
C GLN A 129 -10.91 1.89 6.97
N ILE A 130 -10.55 2.11 5.70
CA ILE A 130 -10.53 1.06 4.67
C ILE A 130 -9.18 0.34 4.66
N LEU A 131 -8.08 1.09 4.68
CA LEU A 131 -6.73 0.54 4.56
C LEU A 131 -6.36 -0.31 5.76
N TRP A 132 -6.83 0.03 6.95
CA TRP A 132 -6.48 -0.72 8.17
C TRP A 132 -6.83 -2.22 8.07
N PRO A 133 -8.12 -2.61 7.93
CA PRO A 133 -8.47 -4.02 7.75
C PRO A 133 -7.95 -4.58 6.42
N ALA A 134 -8.00 -3.79 5.33
CA ALA A 134 -7.60 -4.28 4.01
C ALA A 134 -6.13 -4.70 3.94
N LEU A 135 -5.21 -3.92 4.47
CA LEU A 135 -3.78 -4.24 4.39
C LEU A 135 -3.41 -5.46 5.23
N LEU A 136 -4.17 -5.74 6.30
CA LEU A 136 -3.98 -6.94 7.12
C LEU A 136 -4.40 -8.22 6.41
N GLU A 137 -5.49 -8.16 5.63
CA GLU A 137 -5.92 -9.24 4.73
C GLU A 137 -4.79 -9.69 3.80
N TYR A 138 -4.02 -8.74 3.26
CA TYR A 138 -2.91 -9.05 2.35
C TYR A 138 -1.60 -9.42 3.05
N LEU A 139 -1.41 -9.08 4.33
CA LEU A 139 -0.14 -9.27 5.03
C LEU A 139 0.25 -10.75 5.16
N THR A 140 -0.72 -11.61 5.46
CA THR A 140 -0.50 -13.06 5.65
C THR A 140 -0.58 -13.86 4.35
N ASN A 141 -1.17 -13.29 3.29
CA ASN A 141 -1.28 -13.96 2.01
C ASN A 141 0.08 -14.07 1.30
N ASN A 142 0.44 -15.29 0.90
CA ASN A 142 1.74 -15.58 0.31
C ASN A 142 1.96 -14.94 -1.06
N ASP A 143 0.90 -14.72 -1.84
CA ASP A 143 0.99 -14.07 -3.15
C ASP A 143 1.51 -12.63 -3.05
N TYR A 144 1.31 -12.01 -1.87
CA TYR A 144 1.68 -10.62 -1.59
C TYR A 144 2.96 -10.49 -0.74
N SER A 145 3.70 -11.58 -0.54
CA SER A 145 4.92 -11.59 0.29
C SER A 145 5.99 -10.57 -0.14
N ARG A 146 6.01 -10.21 -1.42
CA ARG A 146 6.93 -9.19 -1.95
C ARG A 146 6.57 -7.78 -1.46
N ALA A 147 5.28 -7.50 -1.31
CA ALA A 147 4.79 -6.24 -0.76
C ALA A 147 4.87 -6.18 0.78
N SER A 148 5.27 -7.25 1.49
CA SER A 148 5.24 -7.25 2.96
C SER A 148 5.98 -6.09 3.61
N ASN A 149 7.08 -5.59 3.02
CA ASN A 149 7.76 -4.41 3.56
C ASN A 149 6.87 -3.16 3.52
N ILE A 150 6.30 -2.86 2.35
CA ILE A 150 5.45 -1.68 2.17
C ILE A 150 4.13 -1.81 2.94
N LEU A 151 3.56 -3.03 3.02
CA LEU A 151 2.40 -3.32 3.85
C LEU A 151 2.71 -3.03 5.32
N CYS A 152 3.81 -3.57 5.86
CA CYS A 152 4.20 -3.34 7.26
C CYS A 152 4.46 -1.86 7.54
N LYS A 153 5.13 -1.14 6.62
CA LYS A 153 5.39 0.30 6.77
C LYS A 153 4.08 1.09 6.93
N ASN A 154 3.13 0.87 6.04
CA ASN A 154 1.87 1.61 6.02
C ASN A 154 0.95 1.20 7.16
N LEU A 155 0.89 -0.10 7.48
CA LEU A 155 0.18 -0.61 8.66
C LEU A 155 0.77 -0.04 9.95
N ALA A 156 2.10 0.01 10.10
CA ALA A 156 2.74 0.57 11.29
C ALA A 156 2.33 2.03 11.52
N HIS A 157 2.30 2.82 10.45
CA HIS A 157 1.86 4.22 10.49
C HIS A 157 0.38 4.34 10.86
N ILE A 158 -0.51 3.59 10.21
CA ILE A 158 -1.95 3.63 10.51
C ILE A 158 -2.20 3.16 11.95
N ALA A 159 -1.55 2.09 12.39
CA ALA A 159 -1.65 1.56 13.76
C ALA A 159 -1.19 2.59 14.79
N GLU A 160 -0.07 3.27 14.54
CA GLU A 160 0.44 4.35 15.39
C GLU A 160 -0.59 5.47 15.52
N GLN A 161 -1.07 6.01 14.39
CA GLN A 161 -2.05 7.09 14.38
C GLN A 161 -3.33 6.71 15.10
N LYS A 162 -3.86 5.51 14.84
CA LYS A 162 -5.09 5.02 15.49
C LYS A 162 -4.90 4.79 16.99
N ARG A 163 -3.74 4.28 17.40
CA ARG A 163 -3.41 4.05 18.81
C ARG A 163 -3.20 5.35 19.58
N GLU A 164 -2.51 6.32 19.00
CA GLU A 164 -2.22 7.63 19.64
C GLU A 164 -3.47 8.50 19.77
N SER A 165 -4.39 8.40 18.81
CA SER A 165 -5.65 9.15 18.80
C SER A 165 -6.81 8.46 19.52
N ASP A 166 -6.57 7.27 20.08
CA ASP A 166 -7.62 6.41 20.66
C ASP A 166 -8.83 6.24 19.72
N ALA A 167 -8.53 5.94 18.45
CA ALA A 167 -9.54 5.86 17.40
C ALA A 167 -10.56 4.75 17.69
N GLU A 168 -11.84 5.04 17.50
CA GLU A 168 -12.94 4.11 17.79
C GLU A 168 -12.84 2.79 17.02
N ASP A 169 -12.27 2.82 15.81
CA ASP A 169 -12.08 1.68 14.91
C ASP A 169 -10.64 1.10 14.98
N TYR A 170 -9.87 1.42 16.03
CA TYR A 170 -8.53 0.88 16.23
C TYR A 170 -8.53 -0.63 16.46
N LEU A 171 -9.43 -1.12 17.32
CA LEU A 171 -9.59 -2.55 17.59
C LEU A 171 -10.40 -3.20 16.47
N ILE A 172 -9.81 -4.21 15.82
CA ILE A 172 -10.43 -4.91 14.71
C ILE A 172 -11.52 -5.83 15.23
N ASN A 173 -12.72 -5.65 14.71
CA ASN A 173 -13.78 -6.63 14.85
C ASN A 173 -13.56 -7.79 13.86
N TYR A 174 -12.83 -8.81 14.29
CA TYR A 174 -12.49 -10.00 13.49
C TYR A 174 -13.69 -10.87 13.09
N ASP A 175 -14.88 -10.62 13.64
CA ASP A 175 -16.11 -11.30 13.24
C ASP A 175 -16.83 -10.55 12.11
N SER A 176 -16.66 -9.22 12.04
CA SER A 176 -17.19 -8.40 10.94
C SER A 176 -16.28 -8.45 9.71
N PHE A 177 -14.96 -8.49 9.91
CA PHE A 177 -13.97 -8.56 8.84
C PHE A 177 -13.51 -10.00 8.60
N ILE A 178 -14.37 -10.81 7.97
CA ILE A 178 -14.15 -12.26 7.79
C ILE A 178 -12.87 -12.63 7.01
N ASN A 179 -12.39 -11.74 6.15
CA ASN A 179 -11.15 -11.97 5.39
C ASN A 179 -9.89 -11.55 6.14
N VAL A 180 -10.03 -10.79 7.23
CA VAL A 180 -8.88 -10.38 8.04
C VAL A 180 -8.37 -11.61 8.81
N PRO A 181 -7.07 -11.95 8.72
CA PRO A 181 -6.50 -13.10 9.39
C PRO A 181 -6.66 -12.98 10.90
N LYS A 182 -6.80 -14.11 11.59
CA LYS A 182 -6.95 -14.10 13.04
C LYS A 182 -5.65 -13.59 13.70
N PRO A 183 -5.73 -13.02 14.92
CA PRO A 183 -4.57 -12.45 15.63
C PRO A 183 -3.31 -13.31 15.60
N PHE A 184 -3.44 -14.61 15.83
CA PHE A 184 -2.31 -15.54 15.84
C PHE A 184 -1.63 -15.67 14.46
N GLU A 185 -2.39 -15.64 13.36
CA GLU A 185 -1.84 -15.71 12.01
C GLU A 185 -1.02 -14.46 11.67
N ILE A 186 -1.52 -13.28 12.09
CA ILE A 186 -0.80 -12.00 11.96
C ILE A 186 0.50 -12.05 12.76
N LEU A 187 0.43 -12.49 14.03
CA LEU A 187 1.60 -12.62 14.91
C LEU A 187 2.68 -13.52 14.30
N VAL A 188 2.31 -14.73 13.87
CA VAL A 188 3.25 -15.69 13.26
C VAL A 188 3.88 -15.07 12.01
N ARG A 189 3.08 -14.43 11.15
CA ARG A 189 3.59 -13.77 9.95
C ARG A 189 4.61 -12.68 10.28
N LEU A 190 4.33 -11.82 11.24
CA LEU A 190 5.23 -10.74 11.67
C LEU A 190 6.54 -11.30 12.23
N ILE A 191 6.47 -12.34 13.08
CA ILE A 191 7.67 -13.01 13.64
C ILE A 191 8.53 -13.62 12.51
N VAL A 192 7.92 -14.31 11.55
CA VAL A 192 8.64 -14.89 10.41
C VAL A 192 9.32 -13.81 9.58
N LEU A 193 8.63 -12.70 9.30
CA LEU A 193 9.22 -11.58 8.56
C LEU A 193 10.36 -10.89 9.36
N CYS A 194 10.24 -10.83 10.69
CA CYS A 194 11.28 -10.36 11.61
C CYS A 194 12.53 -11.26 11.63
N GLY A 195 12.41 -12.55 11.27
CA GLY A 195 13.54 -13.48 11.19
C GLY A 195 14.57 -13.12 10.12
N CYS A 196 14.21 -12.28 9.14
CA CYS A 196 15.11 -11.76 8.11
C CYS A 196 14.99 -10.23 8.02
N PRO A 197 15.37 -9.48 9.07
CA PRO A 197 14.98 -8.09 9.24
C PRO A 197 15.73 -7.12 8.31
N LEU A 198 16.82 -7.58 7.68
CA LEU A 198 17.61 -6.81 6.72
C LEU A 198 17.06 -6.88 5.27
N ASN A 199 16.09 -7.75 5.00
CA ASN A 199 15.55 -7.90 3.65
C ASN A 199 14.59 -6.76 3.30
N GLY A 200 14.87 -6.00 2.25
CA GLY A 200 14.01 -4.91 1.77
C GLY A 200 14.06 -3.69 2.69
N ASN A 201 14.78 -2.65 2.26
CA ASN A 201 14.97 -1.34 2.91
C ASN A 201 14.12 -1.09 4.16
N ASN A 202 14.74 -1.23 5.34
CA ASN A 202 14.15 -0.97 6.66
C ASN A 202 12.98 -1.87 7.10
N ARG A 203 12.82 -3.05 6.48
CA ARG A 203 11.78 -4.03 6.85
C ARG A 203 11.74 -4.34 8.33
N GLY A 204 12.88 -4.59 8.96
CA GLY A 204 12.94 -4.85 10.40
C GLY A 204 12.30 -3.75 11.23
N LEU A 205 12.59 -2.48 10.92
CA LEU A 205 12.02 -1.33 11.63
C LEU A 205 10.50 -1.24 11.41
N ASN A 206 10.05 -1.41 10.17
CA ASN A 206 8.62 -1.36 9.83
C ASN A 206 7.83 -2.46 10.56
N ILE A 207 8.36 -3.68 10.62
CA ILE A 207 7.70 -4.80 11.31
C ILE A 207 7.68 -4.56 12.82
N LEU A 208 8.81 -4.14 13.42
CA LEU A 208 8.88 -3.85 14.85
C LEU A 208 7.90 -2.76 15.25
N ASN A 209 7.83 -1.66 14.49
CA ASN A 209 6.85 -0.60 14.72
C ASN A 209 5.41 -1.11 14.61
N LEU A 210 5.12 -1.93 13.60
CA LEU A 210 3.79 -2.55 13.46
C LEU A 210 3.48 -3.45 14.68
N MET A 211 4.40 -4.31 15.09
CA MET A 211 4.21 -5.17 16.27
C MET A 211 3.87 -4.32 17.50
N LYS A 212 4.70 -3.33 17.83
CA LYS A 212 4.46 -2.43 18.98
C LYS A 212 3.06 -1.81 18.92
N ASN A 213 2.69 -1.24 17.78
CA ASN A 213 1.44 -0.51 17.62
C ASN A 213 0.22 -1.40 17.41
N MET A 214 0.40 -2.70 17.15
CA MET A 214 -0.69 -3.65 16.96
C MET A 214 -0.88 -4.58 18.17
N GLY A 215 -0.05 -4.49 19.21
CA GLY A 215 -0.14 -5.32 20.42
C GLY A 215 -1.58 -5.54 20.93
N PRO A 216 -2.36 -4.47 21.19
CA PRO A 216 -3.76 -4.58 21.63
C PRO A 216 -4.70 -5.33 20.67
N ASN A 217 -4.41 -5.31 19.36
CA ASN A 217 -5.16 -6.06 18.34
C ASN A 217 -4.75 -7.55 18.27
N ILE A 218 -3.61 -7.91 18.86
CA ILE A 218 -3.11 -9.29 18.91
C ILE A 218 -3.54 -9.96 20.22
N ASP A 219 -3.11 -9.41 21.36
CA ASP A 219 -3.43 -9.89 22.70
C ASP A 219 -3.10 -8.79 23.73
N SER A 220 -3.91 -8.60 24.77
CA SER A 220 -3.64 -7.59 25.79
C SER A 220 -2.43 -7.92 26.67
N SER A 221 -2.11 -9.21 26.84
CA SER A 221 -1.01 -9.67 27.69
C SER A 221 0.39 -9.33 27.16
N ILE A 222 0.53 -9.06 25.85
CA ILE A 222 1.82 -8.75 25.23
C ILE A 222 2.14 -7.26 25.19
N VAL A 223 1.16 -6.39 25.47
CA VAL A 223 1.27 -4.93 25.28
C VAL A 223 2.39 -4.35 26.13
N ASP A 224 2.39 -4.59 27.44
CA ASP A 224 3.41 -4.07 28.37
C ASP A 224 4.82 -4.53 27.99
N LEU A 225 4.95 -5.80 27.58
CA LEU A 225 6.22 -6.37 27.13
C LEU A 225 6.71 -5.66 25.87
N TRP A 226 5.85 -5.53 24.87
CA TRP A 226 6.21 -4.96 23.57
C TRP A 226 6.50 -3.47 23.67
N ASP A 227 5.73 -2.71 24.46
CA ASP A 227 5.99 -1.28 24.71
C ASP A 227 7.34 -1.05 25.43
N SER A 228 7.80 -2.01 26.24
CA SER A 228 9.09 -1.93 26.93
C SER A 228 10.28 -2.42 26.09
N VAL A 229 10.09 -3.50 25.32
CA VAL A 229 11.19 -4.21 24.64
C VAL A 229 11.40 -3.71 23.22
N ILE A 230 10.33 -3.50 22.44
CA ILE A 230 10.46 -3.17 21.01
C ILE A 230 11.19 -1.85 20.78
N PRO A 231 10.95 -0.75 21.53
CA PRO A 231 11.71 0.49 21.35
C PRO A 231 13.22 0.30 21.52
N LYS A 232 13.65 -0.56 22.44
CA LYS A 232 15.07 -0.90 22.65
C LYS A 232 15.63 -1.68 21.46
N LEU A 233 14.84 -2.60 20.89
CA LEU A 233 15.22 -3.35 19.68
C LEU A 233 15.36 -2.42 18.47
N ILE A 234 14.45 -1.47 18.30
CA ILE A 234 14.49 -0.45 17.23
C ILE A 234 15.77 0.36 17.33
N LEU A 235 16.08 0.93 18.51
CA LEU A 235 17.30 1.72 18.73
C LEU A 235 18.57 0.93 18.42
N ASN A 236 18.64 -0.33 18.85
CA ASN A 236 19.75 -1.22 18.53
C ASN A 236 19.86 -1.50 17.03
N PHE A 237 18.73 -1.64 16.35
CA PHE A 237 18.68 -1.91 14.92
C PHE A 237 19.18 -0.72 14.10
N GLU A 238 18.73 0.49 14.42
CA GLU A 238 19.18 1.75 13.79
C GLU A 238 20.68 1.98 14.01
N GLY A 239 21.18 1.78 15.24
CA GLY A 239 22.60 1.88 15.54
C GLY A 239 23.45 0.91 14.70
N ASN A 240 23.00 -0.33 14.55
CA ASN A 240 23.70 -1.34 13.75
C ASN A 240 23.69 -1.03 12.24
N ILE A 241 22.61 -0.47 11.70
CA ILE A 241 22.53 -0.02 10.30
C ILE A 241 23.54 1.10 10.05
N LEU A 242 23.61 2.10 10.94
CA LEU A 242 24.54 3.22 10.82
C LEU A 242 26.00 2.75 10.82
N ILE A 243 26.35 1.80 11.70
CA ILE A 243 27.71 1.22 11.75
C ILE A 243 28.05 0.49 10.44
N LYS A 244 27.12 -0.31 9.89
CA LYS A 244 27.32 -0.98 8.60
C LYS A 244 27.52 0.01 7.46
N ASN A 245 26.68 1.04 7.37
CA ASN A 245 26.76 2.05 6.31
C ASN A 245 28.05 2.88 6.40
N ASN A 246 28.52 3.17 7.62
CA ASN A 246 29.79 3.88 7.83
C ASN A 246 31.00 3.01 7.46
N LYS A 247 30.97 1.70 7.73
CA LYS A 247 32.03 0.79 7.24
C LYS A 247 32.08 0.73 5.72
N VAL A 248 30.93 0.63 5.05
CA VAL A 248 30.87 0.63 3.57
C VAL A 248 31.40 1.96 3.00
N LYS A 249 31.03 3.10 3.59
CA LYS A 249 31.55 4.41 3.18
C LYS A 249 33.06 4.54 3.37
N MET A 250 33.63 4.04 4.48
CA MET A 250 35.09 4.06 4.68
C MET A 250 35.81 3.20 3.64
N LEU A 251 35.29 2.00 3.32
CA LEU A 251 35.84 1.13 2.27
C LEU A 251 35.77 1.74 0.86
N CYS A 252 34.79 2.61 0.58
CA CYS A 252 34.68 3.33 -0.69
C CYS A 252 35.52 4.62 -0.75
N CYS A 253 36.04 5.13 0.37
CA CYS A 253 36.94 6.28 0.41
C CYS A 253 38.44 5.89 0.34
N GLU A 254 38.75 4.59 0.39
CA GLU A 254 40.11 4.03 0.27
C GLU A 254 40.41 3.44 -1.12
N LEU A 255 39.55 3.70 -2.12
CA LEU A 255 39.74 3.39 -3.55
C LEU A 255 39.68 4.68 -4.37
#